data_AF-A0A3A9S8R6-F1
#
_entry.id   AF-A0A3A9S8R6-F1
#
_cell.length_a   1.000
_cell.length_b   1.000
_cell.length_c   1.000
_cell.angle_alpha   90.00
_cell.angle_beta   90.00
_cell.angle_gamma   90.00
#
_symmetry.space_group_name_H-M   'P 1'
#
loop_
_entity.id
_entity.type
_entity.pdbx_description
1 polymer ?
#
loop_
_entity_poly.entity_id
_entity_poly.type
_entity_poly.pdbx_seq_one_letter_code
_entity_poly.pdbx_strand_id
1 'polypeptide(L)'
;MKIKAIAAFVMCSILMTACGKDITIQQNEEMEAVGEASVSEPGTSEKATSIAKTDSLETETSATTEISAEDIYYSFNPHVCPPMIRDSYGDAWDAFFNLCDAAREGKDTFECPDEATFEFCIGCPVGDFFPGVAPFIDSDKCSFSDGVGHIVYTVSPEEVVKNEQAFEQEVERILKECVSKDYTDFEKCLALYEYFGRECEYDYEEADSLDTDIENLEQSGYYSGIYGVILNKKGICGQIGSAYSYLLLQCGVDAITYSGLDHGWSYVKINGKEYHIDPTWVLVDHENIDLTYFMMTTQERIEGVGDTLFPAMYSYDYFVDNVQFNADDETYKPLHGGIFKSMDREKKIVYYDVEGETKEFHYDA
;
A
#
# COMPACT_ATOMS: atom_id res chain seq x y z
N MET A 1 -19.16 -42.57 -41.38
CA MET A 1 -17.70 -42.35 -41.39
C MET A 1 -17.45 -40.86 -41.61
N LYS A 2 -16.51 -40.24 -40.86
CA LYS A 2 -16.17 -38.80 -40.88
C LYS A 2 -17.27 -37.83 -40.38
N ILE A 3 -17.26 -37.58 -39.08
CA ILE A 3 -17.82 -36.36 -38.47
C ILE A 3 -16.74 -35.25 -38.61
N LYS A 4 -17.16 -34.01 -38.89
CA LYS A 4 -16.26 -32.84 -38.89
C LYS A 4 -16.17 -32.25 -37.48
N ALA A 5 -14.97 -31.84 -37.08
CA ALA A 5 -14.74 -31.21 -35.79
C ALA A 5 -15.45 -29.84 -35.70
N ILE A 6 -15.99 -29.54 -34.53
CA ILE A 6 -16.33 -28.18 -34.08
C ILE A 6 -15.27 -27.85 -33.04
N ALA A 7 -14.47 -26.81 -33.28
CA ALA A 7 -13.54 -26.30 -32.29
C ALA A 7 -14.33 -25.49 -31.25
N ALA A 8 -14.19 -25.83 -29.97
CA ALA A 8 -14.64 -24.97 -28.89
C ALA A 8 -13.64 -23.81 -28.75
N PHE A 9 -14.16 -22.58 -28.71
CA PHE A 9 -13.34 -21.39 -28.51
C PHE A 9 -13.06 -21.24 -27.01
N VAL A 10 -11.89 -21.67 -26.57
CA VAL A 10 -11.40 -21.36 -25.21
C VAL A 10 -10.93 -19.91 -25.25
N MET A 11 -11.62 -19.01 -24.54
CA MET A 11 -11.02 -17.72 -24.21
C MET A 11 -9.91 -17.99 -23.20
N CYS A 12 -8.66 -17.71 -23.59
CA CYS A 12 -7.58 -17.61 -22.61
C CYS A 12 -7.90 -16.45 -21.68
N SER A 13 -8.17 -16.75 -20.41
CA SER A 13 -7.95 -15.82 -19.31
C SER A 13 -6.46 -15.47 -19.29
N ILE A 14 -6.14 -14.25 -19.74
CA ILE A 14 -4.78 -13.71 -19.65
C ILE A 14 -4.53 -13.41 -18.18
N LEU A 15 -3.58 -14.12 -17.58
CA LEU A 15 -3.03 -13.77 -16.27
C LEU A 15 -2.24 -12.46 -16.46
N MET A 16 -2.85 -11.33 -16.10
CA MET A 16 -2.12 -10.10 -15.86
C MET A 16 -2.01 -9.94 -14.34
N THR A 17 -0.87 -10.27 -13.77
CA THR A 17 -0.43 -9.64 -12.52
C THR A 17 0.21 -8.31 -12.89
N ALA A 18 0.15 -7.29 -12.01
CA ALA A 18 0.77 -6.00 -12.29
C ALA A 18 2.30 -6.11 -12.50
N CYS A 19 2.94 -7.09 -11.85
CA CYS A 19 4.36 -7.44 -12.01
C CYS A 19 4.67 -8.31 -13.24
N GLY A 20 3.67 -8.87 -13.93
CA GLY A 20 3.88 -9.95 -14.92
C GLY A 20 3.37 -9.62 -16.31
N LYS A 21 4.25 -9.11 -17.19
CA LYS A 21 3.96 -8.95 -18.63
C LYS A 21 4.94 -9.67 -19.55
N ASP A 22 4.44 -10.77 -20.12
CA ASP A 22 4.73 -11.31 -21.46
C ASP A 22 6.19 -11.36 -21.96
N ILE A 23 6.85 -12.51 -21.72
CA ILE A 23 7.97 -12.97 -22.54
C ILE A 23 7.46 -13.30 -23.95
N THR A 24 7.43 -12.30 -24.84
CA THR A 24 7.16 -12.52 -26.26
C THR A 24 8.44 -12.93 -26.98
N ILE A 25 8.55 -14.19 -27.37
CA ILE A 25 9.67 -14.70 -28.18
C ILE A 25 9.67 -14.02 -29.56
N GLN A 26 10.51 -13.00 -29.74
CA GLN A 26 10.82 -12.48 -31.08
C GLN A 26 11.69 -13.50 -31.84
N GLN A 27 11.12 -14.05 -32.91
CA GLN A 27 11.92 -14.74 -33.92
C GLN A 27 12.61 -13.70 -34.81
N ASN A 28 13.94 -13.77 -34.89
CA ASN A 28 14.72 -12.92 -35.78
C ASN A 28 14.38 -13.20 -37.25
N GLU A 29 13.97 -12.16 -37.98
CA GLU A 29 14.30 -12.02 -39.40
C GLU A 29 14.85 -10.60 -39.64
N GLU A 30 16.16 -10.51 -39.86
CA GLU A 30 16.81 -9.27 -40.32
C GLU A 30 16.44 -9.00 -41.78
N MET A 31 16.08 -7.75 -42.12
CA MET A 31 16.49 -7.19 -43.41
C MET A 31 16.58 -5.66 -43.38
N GLU A 32 17.72 -5.13 -43.83
CA GLU A 32 18.01 -3.70 -43.91
C GLU A 32 17.11 -2.94 -44.91
N ALA A 33 16.78 -1.68 -44.60
CA ALA A 33 16.63 -0.64 -45.62
C ALA A 33 16.87 0.77 -45.04
N VAL A 34 17.83 1.50 -45.63
CA VAL A 34 18.17 2.90 -45.31
C VAL A 34 17.15 3.86 -45.92
N GLY A 35 16.79 4.94 -45.21
CA GLY A 35 15.97 6.04 -45.74
C GLY A 35 16.22 7.37 -45.02
N GLU A 36 16.56 8.41 -45.77
CA GLU A 36 17.04 9.71 -45.25
C GLU A 36 15.93 10.73 -44.94
N ALA A 37 16.25 11.64 -44.00
CA ALA A 37 15.90 13.08 -43.97
C ALA A 37 14.44 13.54 -44.18
N SER A 38 13.91 14.44 -43.35
CA SER A 38 14.38 15.84 -43.36
C SER A 38 13.73 16.70 -42.27
N VAL A 39 14.48 17.68 -41.77
CA VAL A 39 14.01 18.75 -40.88
C VAL A 39 14.10 20.08 -41.65
N SER A 40 13.10 20.94 -41.54
CA SER A 40 13.18 22.32 -42.05
C SER A 40 12.27 23.29 -41.28
N GLU A 41 12.85 24.12 -40.42
CA GLU A 41 12.48 25.54 -40.33
C GLU A 41 13.26 26.32 -41.43
N PRO A 42 12.94 27.58 -41.78
CA PRO A 42 13.21 28.76 -40.92
C PRO A 42 12.22 29.94 -41.08
N GLY A 43 12.33 31.02 -40.27
CA GLY A 43 11.72 32.31 -40.68
C GLY A 43 11.45 33.42 -39.66
N THR A 44 12.49 33.93 -39.00
CA THR A 44 12.58 35.17 -38.17
C THR A 44 11.80 36.45 -38.58
N SER A 45 11.62 37.35 -37.57
CA SER A 45 11.46 38.84 -37.63
C SER A 45 10.02 39.41 -37.70
N GLU A 46 9.62 40.53 -37.07
CA GLU A 46 10.33 41.56 -36.26
C GLU A 46 9.35 42.42 -35.39
N LYS A 47 9.90 43.18 -34.41
CA LYS A 47 9.38 44.42 -33.75
C LYS A 47 8.08 44.45 -32.91
N ALA A 48 8.29 44.36 -31.60
CA ALA A 48 7.91 45.33 -30.56
C ALA A 48 6.72 46.31 -30.76
N THR A 49 5.80 46.33 -29.78
CA THR A 49 5.18 47.58 -29.28
C THR A 49 4.83 47.44 -27.80
N SER A 50 5.09 48.47 -26.99
CA SER A 50 4.87 48.47 -25.54
C SER A 50 3.48 48.99 -25.17
N ILE A 51 2.70 48.22 -24.40
CA ILE A 51 1.59 48.75 -23.60
C ILE A 51 1.67 48.13 -22.22
N ALA A 52 1.93 48.95 -21.20
CA ALA A 52 1.79 48.54 -19.82
C ALA A 52 0.30 48.46 -19.47
N LYS A 53 -0.13 47.30 -18.97
CA LYS A 53 -1.37 47.17 -18.19
C LYS A 53 -1.01 46.57 -16.84
N THR A 54 -1.12 47.39 -15.81
CA THR A 54 -1.43 46.92 -14.47
C THR A 54 -2.79 46.24 -14.51
N ASP A 55 -2.84 44.97 -14.13
CA ASP A 55 -4.07 44.32 -13.66
C ASP A 55 -3.79 43.75 -12.27
N SER A 56 -4.78 43.87 -11.39
CA SER A 56 -4.67 43.54 -9.97
C SER A 56 -4.79 42.03 -9.76
N LEU A 57 -3.77 41.45 -9.13
CA LEU A 57 -3.88 40.14 -8.48
C LEU A 57 -4.81 40.30 -7.26
N GLU A 58 -6.09 39.97 -7.44
CA GLU A 58 -6.98 39.69 -6.31
C GLU A 58 -6.58 38.35 -5.69
N THR A 59 -6.42 38.37 -4.37
CA THR A 59 -5.88 37.26 -3.61
C THR A 59 -7.01 36.28 -3.27
N GLU A 60 -7.13 35.17 -4.00
CA GLU A 60 -7.98 34.07 -3.55
C GLU A 60 -7.43 33.54 -2.22
N THR A 61 -8.17 33.87 -1.17
CA THR A 61 -7.81 33.56 0.20
C THR A 61 -8.35 32.17 0.49
N SER A 62 -7.47 31.17 0.45
CA SER A 62 -7.82 29.80 0.81
C SER A 62 -8.48 29.79 2.20
N ALA A 63 -9.73 29.34 2.26
CA ALA A 63 -10.47 29.24 3.51
C ALA A 63 -9.96 28.03 4.28
N THR A 64 -8.96 28.23 5.13
CA THR A 64 -8.58 27.27 6.16
C THR A 64 -9.72 27.14 7.16
N THR A 65 -10.51 26.08 7.02
CA THR A 65 -11.48 25.67 8.04
C THR A 65 -10.71 25.27 9.29
N GLU A 66 -10.77 26.09 10.34
CA GLU A 66 -10.23 25.72 11.66
C GLU A 66 -11.01 24.51 12.20
N ILE A 67 -10.39 23.33 12.15
CA ILE A 67 -10.94 22.11 12.73
C ILE A 67 -10.83 22.23 14.26
N SER A 68 -11.93 22.02 14.98
CA SER A 68 -11.90 22.09 16.43
C SER A 68 -11.18 20.87 17.02
N ALA A 69 -10.51 21.04 18.17
CA ALA A 69 -9.83 19.93 18.84
C ALA A 69 -10.79 18.84 19.35
N GLU A 70 -12.11 19.08 19.31
CA GLU A 70 -13.16 18.12 19.67
C GLU A 70 -13.64 17.28 18.45
N ASP A 71 -13.17 17.62 17.23
CA ASP A 71 -13.49 16.95 15.96
C ASP A 71 -12.38 16.03 15.43
N ILE A 72 -11.28 15.83 16.17
CA ILE A 72 -10.22 14.88 15.80
C ILE A 72 -10.75 13.45 15.97
N TYR A 73 -11.35 12.92 14.91
CA TYR A 73 -12.02 11.62 14.96
C TYR A 73 -11.04 10.45 15.03
N TYR A 74 -10.01 10.45 14.17
CA TYR A 74 -8.84 9.60 14.33
C TYR A 74 -7.68 10.47 14.77
N SER A 75 -7.09 10.13 15.91
CA SER A 75 -5.74 10.55 16.31
C SER A 75 -4.75 9.50 15.82
N PHE A 76 -3.63 9.92 15.26
CA PHE A 76 -2.54 9.02 14.88
C PHE A 76 -2.12 8.10 16.05
N ASN A 77 -2.01 6.81 15.79
CA ASN A 77 -1.47 5.82 16.71
C ASN A 77 0.03 5.61 16.44
N PRO A 78 0.95 6.03 17.32
CA PRO A 78 2.38 5.75 17.17
C PRO A 78 2.74 4.30 17.55
N HIS A 79 1.84 3.58 18.22
CA HIS A 79 2.03 2.21 18.71
C HIS A 79 1.14 1.25 17.90
N VAL A 80 1.39 1.19 16.59
CA VAL A 80 0.71 0.24 15.70
C VAL A 80 1.16 -1.18 16.02
N CYS A 81 0.20 -2.07 16.24
CA CYS A 81 0.43 -3.48 16.51
C CYS A 81 -0.84 -4.27 16.10
N PRO A 82 -0.76 -5.19 15.11
CA PRO A 82 -1.92 -5.97 14.67
C PRO A 82 -2.34 -6.99 15.74
N PRO A 83 -3.61 -6.96 16.20
CA PRO A 83 -4.13 -7.95 17.14
C PRO A 83 -3.87 -9.41 16.73
N MET A 84 -3.96 -9.76 15.43
CA MET A 84 -3.81 -11.15 14.97
C MET A 84 -2.45 -11.81 15.25
N ILE A 85 -1.38 -11.02 15.43
CA ILE A 85 -0.02 -11.51 15.72
C ILE A 85 0.57 -11.00 17.03
N ARG A 86 -0.16 -10.17 17.79
CA ARG A 86 0.36 -9.53 19.00
C ARG A 86 1.00 -10.54 19.95
N ASP A 87 0.28 -11.61 20.25
CA ASP A 87 0.68 -12.67 21.17
C ASP A 87 1.87 -13.50 20.66
N SER A 88 2.19 -13.48 19.36
CA SER A 88 3.34 -14.20 18.79
C SER A 88 4.69 -13.52 19.01
N TYR A 89 4.71 -12.24 19.38
CA TYR A 89 5.92 -11.49 19.72
C TYR A 89 5.90 -10.96 21.17
N GLY A 90 4.74 -10.95 21.84
CA GLY A 90 4.63 -10.70 23.29
C GLY A 90 5.29 -9.38 23.72
N ASP A 91 6.16 -9.47 24.72
CA ASP A 91 6.82 -8.32 25.36
C ASP A 91 7.80 -7.56 24.41
N ALA A 92 8.11 -8.10 23.23
CA ALA A 92 8.91 -7.36 22.22
C ALA A 92 8.19 -6.12 21.67
N TRP A 93 6.85 -6.13 21.68
CA TRP A 93 6.06 -4.94 21.33
C TRP A 93 6.35 -3.76 22.26
N ASP A 94 6.55 -4.01 23.56
CA ASP A 94 6.84 -2.93 24.51
C ASP A 94 8.21 -2.29 24.22
N ALA A 95 9.21 -3.08 23.84
CA ALA A 95 10.52 -2.58 23.41
C ALA A 95 10.44 -1.83 22.06
N PHE A 96 9.60 -2.28 21.14
CA PHE A 96 9.35 -1.59 19.87
C PHE A 96 8.64 -0.25 20.09
N PHE A 97 7.67 -0.17 21.00
CA PHE A 97 7.02 1.09 21.36
C PHE A 97 7.98 2.06 22.07
N ASN A 98 8.93 1.56 22.87
CA ASN A 98 10.03 2.39 23.40
C ASN A 98 10.90 2.99 22.28
N LEU A 99 11.14 2.26 21.19
CA LEU A 99 11.83 2.78 19.99
C LEU A 99 10.98 3.88 19.33
N CYS A 100 9.69 3.63 19.09
CA CYS A 100 8.78 4.63 18.50
C CYS A 100 8.77 5.94 19.31
N ASP A 101 8.59 5.85 20.64
CA ASP A 101 8.54 7.03 21.52
C ASP A 101 9.88 7.77 21.57
N ALA A 102 11.00 7.05 21.61
CA ALA A 102 12.33 7.64 21.56
C ALA A 102 12.53 8.42 20.26
N ALA A 103 12.23 7.81 19.12
CA ALA A 103 12.41 8.40 17.80
C ALA A 103 11.49 9.61 17.54
N ARG A 104 10.24 9.59 18.02
CA ARG A 104 9.32 10.74 17.97
C ARG A 104 9.80 11.95 18.78
N GLU A 105 10.64 11.72 19.80
CA GLU A 105 11.33 12.76 20.56
C GLU A 105 12.72 13.13 20.00
N GLY A 106 13.16 12.49 18.90
CA GLY A 106 14.50 12.69 18.34
C GLY A 106 15.62 12.09 19.19
N LYS A 107 15.31 11.14 20.09
CA LYS A 107 16.31 10.38 20.83
C LYS A 107 16.85 9.25 19.96
N ASP A 108 18.10 8.89 20.22
CA ASP A 108 18.86 7.83 19.56
C ASP A 108 18.97 6.55 20.41
N THR A 109 18.23 6.48 21.52
CA THR A 109 18.33 5.38 22.49
C THR A 109 16.98 5.02 23.12
N PHE A 110 16.75 3.72 23.32
CA PHE A 110 15.53 3.18 23.93
C PHE A 110 15.81 1.99 24.86
N GLU A 111 14.93 1.74 25.84
CA GLU A 111 15.03 0.58 26.73
C GLU A 111 14.65 -0.70 25.96
N CYS A 112 15.56 -1.68 25.95
CA CYS A 112 15.41 -2.94 25.22
C CYS A 112 15.96 -4.10 26.07
N PRO A 113 15.24 -5.22 26.24
CA PRO A 113 15.63 -6.25 27.21
C PRO A 113 16.84 -7.09 26.78
N ASP A 114 16.96 -7.40 25.48
CA ASP A 114 18.00 -8.26 24.92
C ASP A 114 18.21 -8.02 23.41
N GLU A 115 19.29 -8.63 22.88
CA GLU A 115 19.75 -8.48 21.50
C GLU A 115 18.73 -9.02 20.47
N ALA A 116 18.03 -10.12 20.77
CA ALA A 116 17.01 -10.69 19.89
C ALA A 116 15.76 -9.79 19.80
N THR A 117 15.37 -9.17 20.92
CA THR A 117 14.30 -8.17 20.95
C THR A 117 14.72 -6.90 20.20
N PHE A 118 15.99 -6.51 20.31
CA PHE A 118 16.53 -5.39 19.54
C PHE A 118 16.50 -5.67 18.03
N GLU A 119 16.94 -6.86 17.59
CA GLU A 119 16.88 -7.31 16.19
C GLU A 119 15.42 -7.34 15.66
N PHE A 120 14.45 -7.73 16.49
CA PHE A 120 13.03 -7.55 16.16
C PHE A 120 12.68 -6.07 15.98
N CYS A 121 13.08 -5.18 16.88
CA CYS A 121 12.74 -3.75 16.83
C CYS A 121 13.31 -3.03 15.59
N ILE A 122 14.56 -3.30 15.21
CA ILE A 122 15.21 -2.67 14.03
C ILE A 122 14.99 -3.41 12.72
N GLY A 123 14.34 -4.57 12.76
CA GLY A 123 13.97 -5.38 11.60
C GLY A 123 12.64 -4.95 10.98
N CYS A 124 11.87 -5.92 10.50
CA CYS A 124 10.61 -5.69 9.77
C CYS A 124 9.59 -4.75 10.46
N PRO A 125 9.32 -4.83 11.79
CA PRO A 125 8.37 -3.95 12.48
C PRO A 125 8.58 -2.46 12.27
N VAL A 126 9.83 -1.97 12.14
CA VAL A 126 10.05 -0.53 11.94
C VAL A 126 9.52 -0.07 10.58
N GLY A 127 9.72 -0.88 9.53
CA GLY A 127 9.25 -0.60 8.18
C GLY A 127 7.72 -0.68 8.05
N ASP A 128 7.09 -1.70 8.66
CA ASP A 128 5.66 -1.93 8.50
C ASP A 128 4.78 -1.18 9.53
N PHE A 129 5.27 -0.91 10.75
CA PHE A 129 4.48 -0.32 11.85
C PHE A 129 5.01 0.99 12.43
N PHE A 130 6.25 1.38 12.11
CA PHE A 130 6.73 2.73 12.37
C PHE A 130 7.35 3.44 11.14
N PRO A 131 6.65 3.42 9.98
CA PRO A 131 7.18 3.90 8.71
C PRO A 131 7.51 5.39 8.67
N GLY A 132 6.95 6.21 9.57
CA GLY A 132 7.26 7.65 9.67
C GLY A 132 8.74 7.95 9.92
N VAL A 133 9.49 7.00 10.50
CA VAL A 133 10.92 7.14 10.79
C VAL A 133 11.80 6.13 10.06
N ALA A 134 11.27 4.96 9.67
CA ALA A 134 12.05 3.88 9.04
C ALA A 134 13.01 4.31 7.89
N PRO A 135 12.64 5.22 6.96
CA PRO A 135 13.57 5.75 5.93
C PRO A 135 14.86 6.38 6.46
N PHE A 136 14.85 6.80 7.73
CA PHE A 136 15.89 7.60 8.35
C PHE A 136 16.76 6.80 9.32
N ILE A 137 16.50 5.50 9.50
CA ILE A 137 17.29 4.62 10.38
C ILE A 137 18.31 3.83 9.56
N ASP A 138 19.56 3.87 9.99
CA ASP A 138 20.69 3.12 9.44
C ASP A 138 20.83 1.81 10.24
N SER A 139 20.00 0.81 9.90
CA SER A 139 19.87 -0.44 10.66
C SER A 139 21.21 -1.16 10.88
N ASP A 140 22.08 -1.18 9.86
CA ASP A 140 23.44 -1.75 9.90
C ASP A 140 24.37 -1.10 10.92
N LYS A 141 24.08 0.14 11.35
CA LYS A 141 24.86 0.87 12.35
C LYS A 141 24.16 0.96 13.70
N CYS A 142 22.88 0.59 13.78
CA CYS A 142 22.19 0.44 15.05
C CYS A 142 22.85 -0.69 15.87
N SER A 143 22.80 -0.60 17.20
CA SER A 143 23.44 -1.61 18.06
C SER A 143 22.75 -1.79 19.39
N PHE A 144 22.93 -2.95 20.02
CA PHE A 144 22.46 -3.24 21.37
C PHE A 144 23.63 -3.29 22.35
N SER A 145 23.48 -2.66 23.53
CA SER A 145 24.41 -2.88 24.65
C SER A 145 23.77 -2.55 26.01
N ASP A 146 24.11 -3.34 27.03
CA ASP A 146 23.73 -3.10 28.45
C ASP A 146 22.24 -2.81 28.72
N GLY A 147 21.33 -3.38 27.93
CA GLY A 147 19.87 -3.17 28.06
C GLY A 147 19.34 -1.92 27.32
N VAL A 148 20.13 -1.37 26.40
CA VAL A 148 19.81 -0.19 25.60
C VAL A 148 19.96 -0.52 24.12
N GLY A 149 18.91 -0.27 23.34
CA GLY A 149 18.99 -0.20 21.88
C GLY A 149 19.45 1.19 21.46
N HIS A 150 20.44 1.25 20.56
CA HIS A 150 21.03 2.47 20.01
C HIS A 150 20.64 2.57 18.53
N ILE A 151 19.94 3.65 18.18
CA ILE A 151 19.46 3.97 16.84
C ILE A 151 20.49 4.89 16.18
N VAL A 152 20.83 4.65 14.92
CA VAL A 152 21.66 5.55 14.12
C VAL A 152 20.81 6.16 13.03
N TYR A 153 20.72 7.50 13.01
CA TYR A 153 19.96 8.22 11.99
C TYR A 153 20.83 8.61 10.78
N THR A 154 20.26 8.53 9.58
CA THR A 154 20.89 8.99 8.33
C THR A 154 20.77 10.51 8.11
N VAL A 155 19.89 11.17 8.87
CA VAL A 155 19.65 12.63 8.89
C VAL A 155 19.76 13.16 10.32
N SER A 156 19.61 14.48 10.54
CA SER A 156 19.61 15.03 11.91
C SER A 156 18.38 14.60 12.71
N PRO A 157 18.46 14.46 14.05
CA PRO A 157 17.29 14.16 14.88
C PRO A 157 16.13 15.15 14.70
N GLU A 158 16.43 16.43 14.46
CA GLU A 158 15.42 17.44 14.14
C GLU A 158 14.72 17.20 12.79
N GLU A 159 15.41 16.60 11.82
CA GLU A 159 14.81 16.17 10.54
C GLU A 159 13.98 14.89 10.70
N VAL A 160 14.40 13.94 11.54
CA VAL A 160 13.60 12.74 11.89
C VAL A 160 12.24 13.17 12.44
N VAL A 161 12.23 13.96 13.52
CA VAL A 161 10.99 14.42 14.17
C VAL A 161 10.10 15.21 13.19
N LYS A 162 10.70 16.03 12.32
CA LYS A 162 9.96 16.81 11.33
C LYS A 162 9.31 15.92 10.25
N ASN A 163 10.02 14.91 9.75
CA ASN A 163 9.52 14.03 8.70
C ASN A 163 8.47 13.05 9.25
N GLU A 164 8.65 12.56 10.48
CA GLU A 164 7.67 11.76 11.20
C GLU A 164 6.35 12.52 11.40
N GLN A 165 6.42 13.79 11.83
CA GLN A 165 5.24 14.66 11.95
C GLN A 165 4.55 14.93 10.60
N ALA A 166 5.31 14.99 9.49
CA ALA A 166 4.73 15.17 8.16
C ALA A 166 4.00 13.89 7.70
N PHE A 167 4.55 12.71 8.02
CA PHE A 167 3.91 11.42 7.79
C PHE A 167 2.64 11.26 8.64
N GLU A 168 2.69 11.58 9.94
CA GLU A 168 1.53 11.61 10.84
C GLU A 168 0.40 12.49 10.28
N GLN A 169 0.73 13.71 9.86
CA GLN A 169 -0.25 14.66 9.31
C GLN A 169 -0.94 14.13 8.05
N GLU A 170 -0.19 13.46 7.16
CA GLU A 170 -0.77 12.90 5.94
C GLU A 170 -1.62 11.65 6.22
N VAL A 171 -1.21 10.78 7.15
CA VAL A 171 -2.03 9.66 7.63
C VAL A 171 -3.34 10.17 8.24
N GLU A 172 -3.29 11.16 9.13
CA GLU A 172 -4.49 11.75 9.70
C GLU A 172 -5.36 12.42 8.63
N ARG A 173 -4.77 13.05 7.62
CA ARG A 173 -5.51 13.68 6.51
C ARG A 173 -6.29 12.64 5.70
N ILE A 174 -5.64 11.53 5.31
CA ILE A 174 -6.27 10.43 4.58
C ILE A 174 -7.43 9.85 5.39
N LEU A 175 -7.21 9.54 6.66
CA LEU A 175 -8.25 8.94 7.50
C LEU A 175 -9.44 9.89 7.72
N LYS A 176 -9.20 11.18 7.96
CA LYS A 176 -10.26 12.19 8.10
C LYS A 176 -11.01 12.45 6.79
N GLU A 177 -10.41 12.20 5.63
CA GLU A 177 -11.07 12.26 4.33
C GLU A 177 -11.94 11.01 4.06
N CYS A 178 -11.46 9.82 4.41
CA CYS A 178 -12.01 8.56 3.92
C CYS A 178 -12.91 7.79 4.90
N VAL A 179 -12.73 7.91 6.22
CA VAL A 179 -13.37 7.02 7.21
C VAL A 179 -14.06 7.77 8.37
N SER A 180 -15.16 7.22 8.91
CA SER A 180 -16.11 7.97 9.77
C SER A 180 -16.63 7.22 11.02
N LYS A 181 -17.29 8.04 11.88
CA LYS A 181 -18.16 7.88 13.09
C LYS A 181 -18.81 6.53 13.38
N ASP A 182 -19.02 5.80 12.32
CA ASP A 182 -20.18 4.95 12.05
C ASP A 182 -19.85 3.87 11.01
N TYR A 183 -18.60 3.83 10.52
CA TYR A 183 -18.14 2.84 9.55
C TYR A 183 -17.75 1.55 10.27
N THR A 184 -18.36 0.44 9.84
CA THR A 184 -17.97 -0.92 10.15
C THR A 184 -16.59 -1.19 9.53
N ASP A 185 -15.91 -2.26 9.95
CA ASP A 185 -14.58 -2.54 9.41
C ASP A 185 -14.61 -2.84 7.90
N PHE A 186 -15.71 -3.43 7.40
CA PHE A 186 -15.97 -3.54 5.96
C PHE A 186 -16.06 -2.18 5.25
N GLU A 187 -16.78 -1.21 5.83
CA GLU A 187 -16.93 0.14 5.27
C GLU A 187 -15.61 0.92 5.28
N LYS A 188 -14.74 0.68 6.28
CA LYS A 188 -13.37 1.23 6.32
C LYS A 188 -12.48 0.61 5.25
N CYS A 189 -12.50 -0.72 5.11
CA CYS A 189 -11.78 -1.43 4.06
C CYS A 189 -12.14 -0.89 2.68
N LEU A 190 -13.43 -0.85 2.34
CA LEU A 190 -13.84 -0.42 1.02
C LEU A 190 -13.54 1.07 0.78
N ALA A 191 -13.75 1.95 1.77
CA ALA A 191 -13.44 3.37 1.61
C ALA A 191 -11.94 3.67 1.42
N LEU A 192 -11.06 2.91 2.09
CA LEU A 192 -9.62 3.01 1.84
C LEU A 192 -9.22 2.35 0.51
N TYR A 193 -9.90 1.27 0.09
CA TYR A 193 -9.63 0.62 -1.20
C TYR A 193 -10.01 1.56 -2.37
N GLU A 194 -11.15 2.26 -2.27
CA GLU A 194 -11.52 3.37 -3.16
C GLU A 194 -10.48 4.50 -3.15
N TYR A 195 -9.92 4.85 -1.98
CA TYR A 195 -8.87 5.87 -1.86
C TYR A 195 -7.60 5.52 -2.64
N PHE A 196 -7.07 4.31 -2.48
CA PHE A 196 -5.88 3.87 -3.22
C PHE A 196 -6.13 3.85 -4.74
N GLY A 197 -7.29 3.36 -5.19
CA GLY A 197 -7.65 3.36 -6.60
C GLY A 197 -7.76 4.76 -7.23
N ARG A 198 -8.17 5.76 -6.45
CA ARG A 198 -8.30 7.16 -6.90
C ARG A 198 -6.99 7.94 -6.86
N GLU A 199 -6.22 7.76 -5.80
CA GLU A 199 -5.14 8.70 -5.43
C GLU A 199 -3.74 8.14 -5.61
N CYS A 200 -3.56 6.81 -5.76
CA CYS A 200 -2.25 6.18 -5.89
C CYS A 200 -1.96 5.68 -7.32
N GLU A 201 -0.68 5.67 -7.70
CA GLU A 201 -0.16 5.14 -8.96
C GLU A 201 0.77 3.94 -8.70
N TYR A 202 0.81 2.98 -9.62
CA TYR A 202 1.73 1.84 -9.54
C TYR A 202 3.12 2.20 -10.08
N ASP A 203 4.19 1.89 -9.33
CA ASP A 203 5.56 2.18 -9.77
C ASP A 203 6.13 1.10 -10.70
N TYR A 204 5.75 1.14 -11.97
CA TYR A 204 6.32 0.25 -12.99
C TYR A 204 7.82 0.46 -13.21
N GLU A 205 8.35 1.67 -13.00
CA GLU A 205 9.79 1.93 -13.17
C GLU A 205 10.61 1.29 -12.03
N GLU A 206 10.13 1.37 -10.79
CA GLU A 206 10.73 0.62 -9.68
C GLU A 206 10.58 -0.89 -9.89
N ALA A 207 9.37 -1.38 -10.23
CA ALA A 207 9.13 -2.82 -10.44
C ALA A 207 10.04 -3.43 -11.51
N ASP A 208 10.18 -2.78 -12.68
CA ASP A 208 11.08 -3.22 -13.74
C ASP A 208 12.56 -3.19 -13.30
N SER A 209 12.95 -2.25 -12.43
CA SER A 209 14.33 -2.18 -11.92
C SER A 209 14.67 -3.37 -11.01
N LEU A 210 13.71 -3.86 -10.22
CA LEU A 210 13.92 -4.99 -9.30
C LEU A 210 14.13 -6.33 -10.01
N ASP A 211 13.56 -6.52 -11.20
CA ASP A 211 13.80 -7.72 -12.04
C ASP A 211 15.20 -7.71 -12.69
N THR A 212 15.90 -6.56 -12.69
CA THR A 212 17.18 -6.40 -13.40
C THR A 212 18.41 -6.26 -12.49
N ASP A 213 18.32 -5.60 -11.34
CA ASP A 213 19.46 -5.37 -10.42
C ASP A 213 19.10 -5.68 -8.95
N ILE A 214 19.31 -6.93 -8.52
CA ILE A 214 19.13 -7.37 -7.12
C ILE A 214 20.03 -6.56 -6.14
N GLU A 215 21.19 -6.06 -6.60
CA GLU A 215 22.12 -5.28 -5.77
C GLU A 215 21.65 -3.83 -5.48
N ASN A 216 20.61 -3.31 -6.15
CA ASN A 216 20.09 -1.95 -5.92
C ASN A 216 18.94 -1.86 -4.89
N LEU A 217 18.38 -3.01 -4.47
CA LEU A 217 17.28 -3.10 -3.49
C LEU A 217 17.56 -2.35 -2.17
N GLU A 218 18.79 -2.42 -1.68
CA GLU A 218 19.21 -1.76 -0.43
C GLU A 218 19.21 -0.23 -0.51
N GLN A 219 19.15 0.35 -1.71
CA GLN A 219 19.29 1.80 -1.94
C GLN A 219 18.00 2.46 -2.45
N SER A 220 17.07 1.72 -3.06
CA SER A 220 15.72 2.20 -3.38
C SER A 220 14.75 2.10 -2.19
N GLY A 221 14.81 0.99 -1.43
CA GLY A 221 13.78 0.61 -0.45
C GLY A 221 13.50 1.62 0.68
N TYR A 222 14.48 2.42 1.08
CA TYR A 222 14.31 3.37 2.19
C TYR A 222 13.30 4.50 1.88
N TYR A 223 13.17 4.94 0.62
CA TYR A 223 12.18 5.97 0.25
C TYR A 223 10.91 5.41 -0.42
N SER A 224 10.88 4.11 -0.75
CA SER A 224 9.74 3.49 -1.46
C SER A 224 8.82 2.63 -0.58
N GLY A 225 9.16 2.36 0.70
CA GLY A 225 8.26 1.72 1.66
C GLY A 225 6.95 2.49 1.93
N ILE A 226 6.19 2.11 2.98
CA ILE A 226 4.90 2.76 3.34
C ILE A 226 5.02 4.30 3.37
N TYR A 227 6.14 4.83 3.87
CA TYR A 227 6.45 6.26 3.87
C TYR A 227 6.33 6.90 2.48
N GLY A 228 6.94 6.26 1.48
CA GLY A 228 6.90 6.69 0.08
C GLY A 228 5.49 6.65 -0.49
N VAL A 229 4.76 5.55 -0.28
CA VAL A 229 3.37 5.42 -0.74
C VAL A 229 2.46 6.47 -0.10
N ILE A 230 2.54 6.68 1.20
CA ILE A 230 1.67 7.63 1.92
C ILE A 230 1.95 9.08 1.49
N LEU A 231 3.21 9.48 1.28
CA LEU A 231 3.55 10.87 0.94
C LEU A 231 3.54 11.16 -0.57
N ASN A 232 4.07 10.24 -1.39
CA ASN A 232 4.26 10.43 -2.84
C ASN A 232 3.14 9.80 -3.68
N LYS A 233 2.26 8.99 -3.05
CA LYS A 233 1.16 8.27 -3.70
C LYS A 233 1.59 7.29 -4.80
N LYS A 234 2.80 6.75 -4.71
CA LYS A 234 3.38 5.85 -5.71
C LYS A 234 4.15 4.73 -5.03
N GLY A 235 4.07 3.51 -5.58
CA GLY A 235 4.85 2.34 -5.13
C GLY A 235 4.47 1.05 -5.84
N ILE A 236 5.22 -0.02 -5.57
CA ILE A 236 4.98 -1.38 -6.08
C ILE A 236 4.10 -2.19 -5.14
N CYS A 237 3.74 -3.40 -5.57
CA CYS A 237 2.74 -4.24 -4.90
C CYS A 237 2.86 -4.39 -3.38
N GLY A 238 4.03 -4.84 -2.88
CA GLY A 238 4.25 -5.00 -1.43
C GLY A 238 4.14 -3.69 -0.66
N GLN A 239 4.59 -2.57 -1.24
CA GLN A 239 4.55 -1.25 -0.60
C GLN A 239 3.11 -0.72 -0.52
N ILE A 240 2.33 -0.87 -1.60
CA ILE A 240 0.89 -0.53 -1.64
C ILE A 240 0.10 -1.41 -0.66
N GLY A 241 0.38 -2.72 -0.62
CA GLY A 241 -0.21 -3.67 0.33
C GLY A 241 0.11 -3.36 1.80
N SER A 242 1.36 -3.01 2.12
CA SER A 242 1.75 -2.56 3.45
C SER A 242 1.08 -1.23 3.82
N ALA A 243 1.03 -0.24 2.91
CA ALA A 243 0.44 1.06 3.20
C ALA A 243 -1.08 1.00 3.44
N TYR A 244 -1.79 0.17 2.69
CA TYR A 244 -3.22 -0.08 2.93
C TYR A 244 -3.45 -0.79 4.27
N SER A 245 -2.65 -1.81 4.60
CA SER A 245 -2.69 -2.50 5.91
C SER A 245 -2.42 -1.55 7.06
N TYR A 246 -1.48 -0.62 6.89
CA TYR A 246 -1.13 0.39 7.89
C TYR A 246 -2.28 1.38 8.15
N LEU A 247 -2.92 1.89 7.09
CA LEU A 247 -4.08 2.77 7.24
C LEU A 247 -5.29 2.04 7.85
N LEU A 248 -5.45 0.74 7.58
CA LEU A 248 -6.43 -0.11 8.24
C LEU A 248 -6.17 -0.22 9.75
N LEU A 249 -4.94 -0.52 10.15
CA LEU A 249 -4.55 -0.59 11.57
C LEU A 249 -4.75 0.75 12.29
N GLN A 250 -4.42 1.87 11.64
CA GLN A 250 -4.65 3.23 12.16
C GLN A 250 -6.14 3.56 12.39
N CYS A 251 -7.06 2.97 11.63
CA CYS A 251 -8.51 3.07 11.87
C CYS A 251 -9.12 1.86 12.61
N GLY A 252 -8.26 1.03 13.23
CA GLY A 252 -8.64 -0.04 14.14
C GLY A 252 -9.09 -1.34 13.49
N VAL A 253 -8.85 -1.52 12.17
CA VAL A 253 -9.07 -2.78 11.47
C VAL A 253 -7.80 -3.63 11.55
N ASP A 254 -7.93 -4.88 12.00
CA ASP A 254 -6.80 -5.81 12.16
C ASP A 254 -6.32 -6.28 10.78
N ALA A 255 -5.09 -5.88 10.39
CA ALA A 255 -4.52 -6.15 9.08
C ALA A 255 -2.99 -6.36 9.14
N ILE A 256 -2.44 -7.14 8.21
CA ILE A 256 -1.00 -7.32 7.99
C ILE A 256 -0.68 -7.45 6.51
N THR A 257 0.59 -7.21 6.13
CA THR A 257 1.08 -7.49 4.78
C THR A 257 1.24 -8.99 4.55
N TYR A 258 0.81 -9.45 3.39
CA TYR A 258 0.85 -10.85 2.96
C TYR A 258 1.41 -10.95 1.55
N SER A 259 2.16 -12.02 1.28
CA SER A 259 2.94 -12.16 0.06
C SER A 259 2.85 -13.57 -0.52
N GLY A 260 3.04 -13.62 -1.84
CA GLY A 260 3.44 -14.80 -2.58
C GLY A 260 4.93 -14.72 -2.90
N LEU A 261 5.37 -15.41 -3.94
CA LEU A 261 6.79 -15.39 -4.35
C LEU A 261 7.21 -14.08 -5.03
N ASP A 262 6.31 -13.43 -5.76
CA ASP A 262 6.57 -12.30 -6.67
C ASP A 262 5.56 -11.14 -6.52
N HIS A 263 4.63 -11.23 -5.56
CA HIS A 263 3.54 -10.28 -5.38
C HIS A 263 3.20 -10.09 -3.91
N GLY A 264 2.85 -8.87 -3.50
CA GLY A 264 2.53 -8.49 -2.12
C GLY A 264 1.19 -7.74 -2.05
N TRP A 265 0.44 -7.98 -0.98
CA TRP A 265 -0.92 -7.45 -0.76
C TRP A 265 -1.26 -7.44 0.75
N SER A 266 -2.54 -7.33 1.10
CA SER A 266 -3.00 -7.20 2.48
C SER A 266 -3.84 -8.39 2.94
N TYR A 267 -3.64 -8.82 4.18
CA TYR A 267 -4.48 -9.79 4.87
C TYR A 267 -5.23 -9.09 5.99
N VAL A 268 -6.56 -9.23 6.03
CA VAL A 268 -7.42 -8.42 6.88
C VAL A 268 -8.41 -9.29 7.63
N LYS A 269 -8.65 -8.95 8.90
CA LYS A 269 -9.60 -9.63 9.78
C LYS A 269 -10.74 -8.70 10.18
N ILE A 270 -11.95 -9.01 9.74
CA ILE A 270 -13.18 -8.27 10.05
C ILE A 270 -14.25 -9.23 10.60
N ASN A 271 -14.98 -8.83 11.64
CA ASN A 271 -16.03 -9.65 12.27
C ASN A 271 -15.59 -11.09 12.65
N GLY A 272 -14.29 -11.25 12.99
CA GLY A 272 -13.68 -12.55 13.33
C GLY A 272 -13.41 -13.48 12.14
N LYS A 273 -13.60 -12.99 10.91
CA LYS A 273 -13.30 -13.67 9.65
C LYS A 273 -12.14 -13.00 8.94
N GLU A 274 -11.40 -13.78 8.16
CA GLU A 274 -10.13 -13.38 7.57
C GLU A 274 -10.23 -13.41 6.05
N TYR A 275 -9.59 -12.46 5.38
CA TYR A 275 -9.70 -12.27 3.93
C TYR A 275 -8.40 -11.70 3.35
N HIS A 276 -8.12 -11.99 2.08
CA HIS A 276 -7.10 -11.30 1.29
C HIS A 276 -7.71 -10.08 0.57
N ILE A 277 -7.00 -8.97 0.54
CA ILE A 277 -7.36 -7.77 -0.24
C ILE A 277 -6.13 -7.35 -1.03
N ASP A 278 -6.27 -7.17 -2.34
CA ASP A 278 -5.20 -6.70 -3.23
C ASP A 278 -5.43 -5.25 -3.67
N PRO A 279 -4.99 -4.26 -2.87
CA PRO A 279 -5.16 -2.83 -3.19
C PRO A 279 -4.42 -2.41 -4.46
N THR A 280 -3.57 -3.24 -5.08
CA THR A 280 -2.88 -2.89 -6.33
C THR A 280 -3.78 -2.91 -7.55
N TRP A 281 -4.86 -3.70 -7.52
CA TRP A 281 -5.66 -3.94 -8.71
C TRP A 281 -6.49 -2.73 -9.15
N VAL A 282 -6.89 -1.89 -8.19
CA VAL A 282 -7.61 -0.63 -8.43
C VAL A 282 -6.74 0.50 -8.97
N LEU A 283 -5.41 0.34 -9.04
CA LEU A 283 -4.49 1.32 -9.64
C LEU A 283 -4.41 1.18 -11.17
N VAL A 284 -5.02 0.13 -11.76
CA VAL A 284 -4.98 -0.13 -13.21
C VAL A 284 -6.03 0.71 -13.95
N ASP A 285 -7.16 1.00 -13.32
CA ASP A 285 -8.26 1.82 -13.87
C ASP A 285 -8.83 2.73 -12.77
N HIS A 286 -8.29 3.95 -12.70
CA HIS A 286 -8.72 4.98 -11.73
C HIS A 286 -10.18 5.45 -11.91
N GLU A 287 -10.87 5.09 -13.02
CA GLU A 287 -12.30 5.37 -13.19
C GLU A 287 -13.20 4.26 -12.60
N ASN A 288 -12.68 3.04 -12.42
CA ASN A 288 -13.47 1.86 -12.06
C ASN A 288 -12.83 1.05 -10.93
N ILE A 289 -13.41 1.14 -9.73
CA ILE A 289 -12.97 0.37 -8.55
C ILE A 289 -13.39 -1.10 -8.70
N ASP A 290 -12.47 -1.94 -9.19
CA ASP A 290 -12.63 -3.38 -9.41
C ASP A 290 -12.56 -4.17 -8.08
N LEU A 291 -13.63 -4.92 -7.79
CA LEU A 291 -13.82 -5.73 -6.58
C LEU A 291 -13.36 -7.19 -6.75
N THR A 292 -12.75 -7.56 -7.87
CA THR A 292 -12.27 -8.93 -8.15
C THR A 292 -11.29 -9.46 -7.11
N TYR A 293 -10.45 -8.59 -6.55
CA TYR A 293 -9.47 -8.95 -5.53
C TYR A 293 -9.77 -8.32 -4.15
N PHE A 294 -11.04 -8.00 -3.88
CA PHE A 294 -11.48 -7.42 -2.61
C PHE A 294 -12.23 -8.47 -1.77
N MET A 295 -11.70 -8.78 -0.58
CA MET A 295 -12.23 -9.76 0.38
C MET A 295 -12.21 -11.23 -0.11
N MET A 296 -11.13 -11.63 -0.76
CA MET A 296 -10.96 -12.98 -1.30
C MET A 296 -10.67 -14.05 -0.22
N THR A 297 -11.07 -15.27 -0.51
CA THR A 297 -10.56 -16.46 0.19
C THR A 297 -9.11 -16.79 -0.20
N THR A 298 -8.41 -17.56 0.63
CA THR A 298 -7.10 -18.15 0.30
C THR A 298 -7.16 -19.00 -0.96
N GLN A 299 -8.23 -19.76 -1.19
CA GLN A 299 -8.37 -20.59 -2.40
C GLN A 299 -8.42 -19.73 -3.67
N GLU A 300 -9.22 -18.66 -3.67
CA GLU A 300 -9.28 -17.72 -4.80
C GLU A 300 -7.94 -16.98 -4.99
N ARG A 301 -7.21 -16.67 -3.92
CA ARG A 301 -5.90 -16.05 -4.02
C ARG A 301 -4.86 -16.99 -4.63
N ILE A 302 -4.83 -18.26 -4.22
CA ILE A 302 -3.91 -19.29 -4.76
C ILE A 302 -4.10 -19.48 -6.28
N GLU A 303 -5.33 -19.35 -6.79
CA GLU A 303 -5.61 -19.46 -8.23
C GLU A 303 -4.95 -18.35 -9.06
N GLY A 304 -4.63 -17.19 -8.45
CA GLY A 304 -3.95 -16.07 -9.11
C GLY A 304 -2.42 -16.04 -8.94
N VAL A 305 -1.88 -16.46 -7.78
CA VAL A 305 -0.45 -16.28 -7.44
C VAL A 305 0.30 -17.58 -7.03
N GLY A 306 -0.35 -18.73 -7.07
CA GLY A 306 0.24 -20.02 -6.65
C GLY A 306 0.01 -20.36 -5.17
N ASP A 307 0.46 -21.53 -4.74
CA ASP A 307 0.15 -22.12 -3.42
C ASP A 307 1.11 -21.71 -2.29
N THR A 308 2.18 -20.99 -2.60
CA THR A 308 3.17 -20.50 -1.63
C THR A 308 2.80 -19.09 -1.18
N LEU A 309 2.09 -18.99 -0.06
CA LEU A 309 1.66 -17.71 0.53
C LEU A 309 2.12 -17.60 2.00
N PHE A 310 2.58 -16.43 2.41
CA PHE A 310 3.10 -16.17 3.76
C PHE A 310 2.91 -14.70 4.16
N PRO A 311 2.71 -14.37 5.44
CA PRO A 311 2.77 -12.99 5.90
C PRO A 311 4.20 -12.45 5.80
N ALA A 312 4.36 -11.20 5.37
CA ALA A 312 5.68 -10.66 5.01
C ALA A 312 6.66 -10.49 6.18
N MET A 313 6.15 -10.49 7.42
CA MET A 313 6.83 -9.96 8.60
C MET A 313 7.54 -11.00 9.48
N TYR A 314 7.61 -12.26 9.06
CA TYR A 314 8.11 -13.33 9.93
C TYR A 314 9.64 -13.33 10.05
N SER A 315 10.13 -12.59 11.05
CA SER A 315 11.42 -12.82 11.68
C SER A 315 11.37 -14.17 12.42
N TYR A 316 11.85 -15.22 11.74
CA TYR A 316 11.72 -16.61 12.14
C TYR A 316 12.34 -16.95 13.51
N ASP A 317 13.31 -16.17 13.99
CA ASP A 317 13.99 -16.43 15.27
C ASP A 317 13.22 -15.89 16.49
N TYR A 318 12.30 -14.93 16.30
CA TYR A 318 11.45 -14.38 17.37
C TYR A 318 10.00 -14.86 17.29
N PHE A 319 9.49 -15.20 16.10
CA PHE A 319 8.09 -15.51 15.90
C PHE A 319 7.65 -16.82 16.58
N VAL A 320 6.72 -16.73 17.54
CA VAL A 320 6.09 -17.92 18.13
C VAL A 320 4.94 -18.41 17.22
N ASP A 321 5.18 -19.54 16.56
CA ASP A 321 4.27 -20.18 15.59
C ASP A 321 3.00 -20.78 16.23
N ASN A 322 2.07 -19.89 16.56
CA ASN A 322 0.75 -20.20 17.12
C ASN A 322 -0.42 -19.60 16.30
N VAL A 323 -0.14 -18.77 15.28
CA VAL A 323 -1.16 -18.08 14.48
C VAL A 323 -1.49 -18.91 13.25
N GLN A 324 -2.77 -19.18 13.04
CA GLN A 324 -3.28 -19.83 11.84
C GLN A 324 -4.05 -18.81 11.01
N PHE A 325 -3.62 -18.61 9.76
CA PHE A 325 -4.35 -17.80 8.77
C PHE A 325 -5.32 -18.69 8.02
N ASN A 326 -6.61 -18.39 8.09
CA ASN A 326 -7.66 -19.18 7.46
C ASN A 326 -8.74 -18.27 6.85
N ALA A 327 -8.43 -17.74 5.65
CA ALA A 327 -9.41 -17.03 4.84
C ALA A 327 -10.22 -18.03 4.01
N ASP A 328 -11.20 -18.69 4.63
CA ASP A 328 -12.09 -19.69 4.01
C ASP A 328 -13.55 -19.22 3.85
N ASP A 329 -13.84 -17.98 4.25
CA ASP A 329 -15.19 -17.44 4.28
C ASP A 329 -15.60 -16.83 2.92
N GLU A 330 -16.64 -17.37 2.29
CA GLU A 330 -17.11 -16.92 0.97
C GLU A 330 -18.13 -15.76 1.04
N THR A 331 -18.34 -15.09 2.18
CA THR A 331 -19.40 -14.06 2.36
C THR A 331 -19.36 -12.98 1.28
N TYR A 332 -18.16 -12.50 0.92
CA TYR A 332 -17.98 -11.39 -0.03
C TYR A 332 -17.83 -11.83 -1.49
N LYS A 333 -17.76 -13.15 -1.75
CA LYS A 333 -17.62 -13.74 -3.10
C LYS A 333 -18.59 -13.22 -4.16
N PRO A 334 -19.85 -12.81 -3.86
CA PRO A 334 -20.73 -12.20 -4.85
C PRO A 334 -20.23 -10.89 -5.46
N LEU A 335 -19.28 -10.19 -4.82
CA LEU A 335 -18.67 -8.95 -5.30
C LEU A 335 -17.59 -9.18 -6.38
N HIS A 336 -16.93 -10.34 -6.39
CA HIS A 336 -15.80 -10.63 -7.25
C HIS A 336 -16.19 -10.58 -8.74
N GLY A 337 -15.38 -9.94 -9.59
CA GLY A 337 -15.71 -9.69 -11.00
C GLY A 337 -16.63 -8.48 -11.23
N GLY A 338 -16.87 -7.67 -10.21
CA GLY A 338 -17.73 -6.49 -10.27
C GLY A 338 -17.01 -5.17 -10.09
N ILE A 339 -17.59 -4.11 -10.65
CA ILE A 339 -17.12 -2.73 -10.50
C ILE A 339 -18.00 -2.01 -9.49
N PHE A 340 -17.41 -1.48 -8.42
CA PHE A 340 -18.12 -0.72 -7.40
C PHE A 340 -18.74 0.57 -7.98
N LYS A 341 -19.97 0.90 -7.54
CA LYS A 341 -20.71 2.09 -7.99
C LYS A 341 -21.03 3.07 -6.87
N SER A 342 -21.53 2.55 -5.74
CA SER A 342 -21.90 3.35 -4.56
C SER A 342 -22.22 2.46 -3.37
N MET A 343 -22.33 3.06 -2.18
CA MET A 343 -22.63 2.35 -0.94
C MET A 343 -23.68 3.09 -0.12
N ASP A 344 -24.76 2.41 0.22
CA ASP A 344 -25.76 2.87 1.18
C ASP A 344 -25.40 2.32 2.56
N ARG A 345 -24.77 3.17 3.38
CA ARG A 345 -24.28 2.83 4.72
C ARG A 345 -25.39 2.73 5.78
N GLU A 346 -26.56 3.32 5.54
CA GLU A 346 -27.73 3.18 6.43
C GLU A 346 -28.43 1.84 6.21
N LYS A 347 -28.54 1.40 4.95
CA LYS A 347 -29.15 0.11 4.58
C LYS A 347 -28.17 -1.07 4.55
N LYS A 348 -26.87 -0.79 4.69
CA LYS A 348 -25.75 -1.73 4.54
C LYS A 348 -25.78 -2.46 3.18
N ILE A 349 -25.83 -1.68 2.10
CA ILE A 349 -25.86 -2.16 0.70
C ILE A 349 -24.69 -1.59 -0.09
N VAL A 350 -23.95 -2.46 -0.79
CA VAL A 350 -23.04 -2.10 -1.89
C VAL A 350 -23.78 -2.26 -3.21
N TYR A 351 -23.71 -1.22 -4.06
CA TYR A 351 -24.16 -1.23 -5.44
C TYR A 351 -22.95 -1.42 -6.35
N TYR A 352 -23.01 -2.42 -7.22
CA TYR A 352 -21.88 -2.82 -8.07
C TYR A 352 -22.37 -3.34 -9.44
N ASP A 353 -21.66 -3.03 -10.52
CA ASP A 353 -21.99 -3.48 -11.88
C ASP A 353 -21.23 -4.78 -12.20
N VAL A 354 -21.95 -5.81 -12.66
CA VAL A 354 -21.38 -7.08 -13.17
C VAL A 354 -22.04 -7.42 -14.49
N GLU A 355 -21.24 -7.70 -15.54
CA GLU A 355 -21.73 -8.04 -16.89
C GLU A 355 -22.69 -6.98 -17.51
N GLY A 356 -22.64 -5.73 -17.04
CA GLY A 356 -23.51 -4.63 -17.47
C GLY A 356 -24.84 -4.50 -16.71
N GLU A 357 -25.04 -5.30 -15.65
CA GLU A 357 -26.18 -5.19 -14.74
C GLU A 357 -25.73 -4.72 -13.35
N THR A 358 -26.38 -3.67 -12.82
CA THR A 358 -26.18 -3.24 -11.43
C THR A 358 -26.86 -4.21 -10.46
N LYS A 359 -26.10 -4.70 -9.49
CA LYS A 359 -26.51 -5.64 -8.44
C LYS A 359 -26.39 -4.99 -7.06
N GLU A 360 -27.10 -5.57 -6.10
CA GLU A 360 -27.06 -5.19 -4.68
C GLU A 360 -26.38 -6.32 -3.88
N PHE A 361 -25.42 -5.96 -3.04
CA PHE A 361 -24.83 -6.85 -2.04
C PHE A 361 -25.08 -6.28 -0.65
N HIS A 362 -25.68 -7.08 0.23
CA HIS A 362 -25.93 -6.70 1.62
C HIS A 362 -24.79 -7.20 2.51
N TYR A 363 -24.18 -6.32 3.29
CA TYR A 363 -23.11 -6.66 4.22
C TYR A 363 -23.58 -6.55 5.68
N ASP A 364 -22.98 -7.37 6.55
CA ASP A 364 -23.21 -7.28 7.99
C ASP A 364 -22.43 -6.11 8.62
N ALA A 365 -22.91 -5.66 9.79
CA ALA A 365 -22.32 -4.58 10.57
C ALA A 365 -21.33 -5.10 11.62
#